data_AF-W6NEZ5-F1
#
_entry.id   AF-W6NEZ5-F1
#
_cell.length_a   1.000
_cell.length_b   1.000
_cell.length_c   1.000
_cell.angle_alpha   90.00
_cell.angle_beta   90.00
_cell.angle_gamma   90.00
#
_symmetry.space_group_name_H-M   'P 1'
#
loop_
_entity.id
_entity.type
_entity.pdbx_description
1 polymer ?
#
loop_
_entity_poly.entity_id
_entity_poly.type
_entity_poly.pdbx_seq_one_letter_code
_entity_poly.pdbx_strand_id
1 'polypeptide(L)'
;MHQFPIGFKSLLVLLSLAWTSETSPTDERKVASAEYVTVPVVGPCATVRCGFNTTCFEFNGMAACYNATCSPGEIFVECSSYCEPTCTPSNIACIQSCGPPACQCQPGFVRDNGLCIDPSSCSKIKPTTPSNEQRARCADVRVKCAAGNHCEDTATGITCAPDPVCPPNEEFNICASDCEQTCVPMGRPCTMNCLPPKCQCKSGSVREGGQCIDRSDCPNVGTITTTTQNYGI
;
A
#
# COMPACT_ATOMS: atom_id res chain seq x y z
N MET A 1 67.89 37.05 -50.19
CA MET A 1 69.14 36.27 -50.39
C MET A 1 69.07 35.02 -49.51
N HIS A 2 70.03 34.10 -49.63
CA HIS A 2 70.09 32.75 -49.01
C HIS A 2 69.86 32.75 -47.47
N GLN A 3 69.41 31.66 -46.82
CA GLN A 3 69.99 30.31 -46.82
C GLN A 3 68.97 29.16 -46.53
N PHE A 4 69.25 27.94 -47.03
CA PHE A 4 68.69 26.61 -46.65
C PHE A 4 69.88 25.70 -46.21
N PRO A 5 69.71 24.47 -45.63
CA PRO A 5 68.49 23.70 -45.28
C PRO A 5 68.37 23.53 -43.73
N ILE A 6 67.85 22.48 -43.03
CA ILE A 6 67.38 21.09 -43.26
C ILE A 6 66.35 20.73 -42.14
N GLY A 7 65.40 19.78 -42.26
CA GLY A 7 64.87 19.12 -43.46
C GLY A 7 64.82 17.58 -43.49
N PHE A 8 64.13 16.86 -42.58
CA PHE A 8 63.91 15.40 -42.72
C PHE A 8 62.50 14.89 -42.31
N LYS A 9 61.75 14.45 -43.33
CA LYS A 9 60.76 13.35 -43.42
C LYS A 9 59.58 13.16 -42.43
N SER A 10 58.39 13.10 -43.05
CA SER A 10 57.32 12.09 -42.88
C SER A 10 56.23 12.29 -41.82
N LEU A 11 55.30 13.18 -42.14
CA LEU A 11 53.84 12.91 -42.21
C LEU A 11 53.27 11.78 -41.31
N LEU A 12 52.48 12.19 -40.30
CA LEU A 12 51.50 11.33 -39.62
C LEU A 12 50.20 12.12 -39.43
N VAL A 13 49.08 11.41 -39.34
CA VAL A 13 47.71 11.90 -39.60
C VAL A 13 47.29 13.06 -38.69
N LEU A 14 46.65 14.08 -39.28
CA LEU A 14 46.05 15.21 -38.56
C LEU A 14 44.82 14.74 -37.75
N LEU A 15 44.91 14.86 -36.42
CA LEU A 15 43.75 14.92 -35.53
C LEU A 15 43.48 16.39 -35.20
N SER A 16 42.39 16.93 -35.74
CA SER A 16 42.03 18.35 -35.64
C SER A 16 41.54 18.71 -34.23
N LEU A 17 42.46 19.08 -33.34
CA LEU A 17 42.11 19.75 -32.09
C LEU A 17 41.60 21.16 -32.38
N ALA A 18 40.33 21.42 -32.08
CA ALA A 18 39.78 22.76 -32.07
C ALA A 18 40.23 23.50 -30.81
N TRP A 19 40.83 24.68 -30.97
CA TRP A 19 41.29 25.51 -29.85
C TRP A 19 40.27 26.61 -29.56
N THR A 20 39.59 26.54 -28.42
CA THR A 20 38.86 27.68 -27.85
C THR A 20 39.78 28.45 -26.91
N SER A 21 40.22 29.63 -27.33
CA SER A 21 41.08 30.49 -26.53
C SER A 21 40.27 31.48 -25.69
N GLU A 22 40.26 31.31 -24.38
CA GLU A 22 39.85 32.34 -23.42
C GLU A 22 41.06 32.78 -22.59
N THR A 23 41.17 34.08 -22.34
CA THR A 23 42.39 34.69 -21.78
C THR A 23 42.09 35.58 -20.58
N SER A 24 42.58 35.20 -19.39
CA SER A 24 42.90 36.15 -18.32
C SER A 24 43.92 35.55 -17.34
N PRO A 25 44.82 36.33 -16.70
CA PRO A 25 45.91 35.78 -15.90
C PRO A 25 45.79 36.08 -14.39
N THR A 26 45.93 35.05 -13.55
CA THR A 26 46.85 35.04 -12.37
C THR A 26 47.00 33.62 -11.84
N ASP A 27 48.22 33.32 -11.37
CA ASP A 27 48.67 32.17 -10.56
C ASP A 27 47.60 31.23 -9.96
N GLU A 28 47.57 29.98 -10.42
CA GLU A 28 47.25 28.79 -9.60
C GLU A 28 48.01 27.56 -10.12
N ARG A 29 48.10 26.51 -9.29
CA ARG A 29 48.75 25.23 -9.64
C ARG A 29 48.04 24.53 -10.78
N LYS A 30 48.80 23.80 -11.62
CA LYS A 30 48.24 22.80 -12.56
C LYS A 30 47.62 21.62 -11.81
N VAL A 31 46.39 21.78 -11.35
CA VAL A 31 45.50 20.66 -11.01
C VAL A 31 45.04 20.04 -12.32
N ALA A 32 45.33 18.77 -12.55
CA ALA A 32 44.75 18.04 -13.67
C ALA A 32 43.25 17.86 -13.39
N SER A 33 42.39 18.39 -14.27
CA SER A 33 40.96 18.16 -14.22
C SER A 33 40.68 16.68 -14.54
N ALA A 34 40.58 15.86 -13.51
CA ALA A 34 40.13 14.48 -13.66
C ALA A 34 38.65 14.51 -14.09
N GLU A 35 38.37 14.08 -15.32
CA GLU A 35 37.01 13.76 -15.71
C GLU A 35 36.53 12.60 -14.84
N TYR A 36 35.63 12.90 -13.90
CA TYR A 36 35.07 11.89 -13.00
C TYR A 36 34.12 11.01 -13.80
N VAL A 37 34.65 9.92 -14.34
CA VAL A 37 33.86 8.86 -14.97
C VAL A 37 32.92 8.30 -13.90
N THR A 38 31.65 8.65 -14.01
CA THR A 38 30.56 8.16 -13.16
C THR A 38 30.30 6.69 -13.47
N VAL A 39 31.16 5.82 -12.95
CA VAL A 39 30.87 4.38 -12.88
C VAL A 39 29.55 4.26 -12.11
N PRO A 40 28.47 3.71 -12.71
CA PRO A 40 27.23 3.52 -11.99
C PRO A 40 27.51 2.56 -10.83
N VAL A 41 27.26 3.00 -9.60
CA VAL A 41 27.35 2.16 -8.41
C VAL A 41 26.13 1.23 -8.42
N VAL A 42 26.21 0.20 -9.25
CA VAL A 42 25.28 -0.92 -9.26
C VAL A 42 25.38 -1.62 -7.91
N GLY A 43 24.32 -1.52 -7.12
CA GLY A 43 24.21 -2.20 -5.84
C GLY A 43 24.27 -3.72 -5.99
N PRO A 44 24.53 -4.47 -4.89
CA PRO A 44 24.71 -5.91 -4.92
C PRO A 44 23.57 -6.69 -5.63
N CYS A 45 22.33 -6.19 -5.63
CA CYS A 45 21.22 -6.83 -6.34
C CYS A 45 21.38 -6.87 -7.87
N ALA A 46 22.23 -6.02 -8.47
CA ALA A 46 22.49 -6.03 -9.92
C ALA A 46 23.13 -7.33 -10.43
N THR A 47 23.67 -8.17 -9.53
CA THR A 47 24.24 -9.49 -9.88
C THR A 47 23.38 -10.67 -9.42
N VAL A 48 22.38 -10.43 -8.57
CA VAL A 48 21.55 -11.49 -7.96
C VAL A 48 20.38 -11.85 -8.86
N ARG A 49 20.18 -13.14 -9.09
CA ARG A 49 19.02 -13.68 -9.84
C ARG A 49 18.12 -14.44 -8.88
N CYS A 50 17.02 -13.80 -8.51
CA CYS A 50 16.02 -14.40 -7.62
C CYS A 50 15.13 -15.43 -8.32
N GLY A 51 14.57 -16.35 -7.54
CA GLY A 51 13.66 -17.38 -8.02
C GLY A 51 12.24 -16.87 -8.22
N PHE A 52 11.34 -17.75 -8.68
CA PHE A 52 9.92 -17.44 -8.85
C PHE A 52 9.31 -16.80 -7.61
N ASN A 53 8.54 -15.73 -7.82
CA ASN A 53 7.87 -14.93 -6.79
C ASN A 53 8.79 -14.38 -5.68
N THR A 54 10.08 -14.19 -5.96
CA THR A 54 11.02 -13.51 -5.06
C THR A 54 11.71 -12.34 -5.75
N THR A 55 11.82 -11.22 -5.04
CA THR A 55 12.44 -9.97 -5.50
C THR A 55 13.73 -9.76 -4.74
N CYS A 56 14.75 -9.19 -5.41
CA CYS A 56 16.01 -8.85 -4.74
C CYS A 56 15.85 -7.52 -3.99
N PHE A 57 16.26 -7.50 -2.73
CA PHE A 57 16.35 -6.29 -1.93
C PHE A 57 17.73 -6.19 -1.26
N GLU A 58 18.17 -4.96 -1.02
CA GLU A 58 19.48 -4.65 -0.45
C GLU A 58 19.35 -4.21 1.01
N PHE A 59 20.13 -4.80 1.91
CA PHE A 59 20.15 -4.48 3.32
C PHE A 59 21.58 -4.54 3.87
N ASN A 60 22.03 -3.46 4.52
CA ASN A 60 23.38 -3.32 5.09
C ASN A 60 24.52 -3.73 4.13
N GLY A 61 24.38 -3.40 2.84
CA GLY A 61 25.38 -3.72 1.80
C GLY A 61 25.35 -5.17 1.29
N MET A 62 24.40 -5.98 1.72
CA MET A 62 24.15 -7.33 1.21
C MET A 62 22.87 -7.37 0.38
N ALA A 63 22.83 -8.21 -0.64
CA ALA A 63 21.62 -8.46 -1.43
C ALA A 63 21.05 -9.85 -1.11
N ALA A 64 19.73 -9.94 -0.95
CA ALA A 64 19.03 -11.20 -0.74
C ALA A 64 17.66 -11.21 -1.44
N CYS A 65 17.15 -12.41 -1.71
CA CYS A 65 15.87 -12.63 -2.37
C CYS A 65 14.76 -12.84 -1.34
N TYR A 66 13.74 -11.99 -1.35
CA TYR A 66 12.60 -12.05 -0.43
C TYR A 66 11.31 -12.30 -1.20
N ASN A 67 10.38 -13.06 -0.61
CA ASN A 67 9.01 -13.13 -1.10
C ASN A 67 8.24 -11.89 -0.60
N ALA A 68 7.74 -11.06 -1.52
CA ALA A 68 6.93 -9.89 -1.19
C ALA A 68 5.43 -10.23 -0.96
N THR A 69 5.05 -11.50 -1.11
CA THR A 69 3.69 -12.00 -0.81
C THR A 69 3.57 -12.29 0.67
N CYS A 70 2.81 -11.48 1.39
CA CYS A 70 2.63 -11.57 2.84
C CYS A 70 1.31 -12.24 3.25
N SER A 71 1.17 -12.52 4.53
CA SER A 71 -0.02 -13.13 5.13
C SER A 71 -1.19 -12.13 5.21
N PRO A 72 -2.42 -12.60 5.42
CA PRO A 72 -3.55 -11.71 5.73
C PRO A 72 -3.26 -10.80 6.92
N GLY A 73 -3.48 -9.49 6.76
CA GLY A 73 -3.19 -8.47 7.77
C GLY A 73 -1.80 -7.82 7.64
N GLU A 74 -0.94 -8.33 6.75
CA GLU A 74 0.42 -7.85 6.57
C GLU A 74 0.62 -6.99 5.31
N ILE A 75 1.74 -6.29 5.26
CA ILE A 75 2.35 -5.63 4.10
C ILE A 75 3.85 -5.94 4.06
N PHE A 76 4.43 -6.03 2.87
CA PHE A 76 5.88 -6.11 2.73
C PHE A 76 6.49 -4.71 2.89
N VAL A 77 7.52 -4.58 3.72
CA VAL A 77 8.28 -3.34 3.94
C VAL A 77 9.78 -3.61 3.82
N GLU A 78 10.48 -2.76 3.07
CA GLU A 78 11.94 -2.86 2.90
C GLU A 78 12.71 -2.46 4.17
N CYS A 79 12.16 -1.48 4.90
CA CYS A 79 12.62 -1.05 6.22
C CYS A 79 11.61 -1.58 7.26
N SER A 80 11.92 -2.73 7.87
CA SER A 80 11.06 -3.29 8.92
C SER A 80 11.35 -2.64 10.28
N SER A 81 10.35 -2.60 11.16
CA SER A 81 10.52 -2.22 12.56
C SER A 81 10.95 -3.44 13.38
N TYR A 82 12.01 -3.31 14.18
CA TYR A 82 12.37 -4.28 15.22
C TYR A 82 11.33 -4.37 16.36
N CYS A 83 10.32 -3.50 16.36
CA CYS A 83 9.40 -3.25 17.45
C CYS A 83 7.95 -3.31 16.94
N GLU A 84 7.63 -4.36 16.19
CA GLU A 84 6.29 -4.59 15.67
C GLU A 84 5.26 -4.62 16.82
N PRO A 85 4.16 -3.86 16.74
CA PRO A 85 3.13 -3.86 17.78
C PRO A 85 2.55 -5.26 18.03
N THR A 86 2.33 -5.61 19.30
CA THR A 86 1.81 -6.91 19.74
C THR A 86 0.74 -6.73 20.82
N CYS A 87 -0.14 -7.72 21.01
CA CYS A 87 -1.17 -7.66 22.06
C CYS A 87 -0.62 -7.61 23.49
N THR A 88 0.62 -8.08 23.72
CA THR A 88 1.32 -8.03 25.00
C THR A 88 2.51 -7.07 24.92
N PRO A 89 2.45 -5.87 25.52
CA PRO A 89 3.53 -4.89 25.43
C PRO A 89 4.88 -5.45 25.86
N SER A 90 5.87 -5.35 24.97
CA SER A 90 7.25 -5.75 25.24
C SER A 90 8.01 -4.63 25.97
N ASN A 91 8.69 -4.98 27.06
CA ASN A 91 9.56 -4.06 27.81
C ASN A 91 10.99 -3.97 27.23
N ILE A 92 11.21 -4.48 26.01
CA ILE A 92 12.52 -4.44 25.33
C ILE A 92 12.72 -3.05 24.70
N ALA A 93 13.92 -2.48 24.87
CA ALA A 93 14.26 -1.18 24.29
C ALA A 93 14.23 -1.24 22.75
N CYS A 94 13.47 -0.32 22.13
CA CYS A 94 13.19 -0.35 20.71
C CYS A 94 14.33 0.26 19.86
N ILE A 95 14.91 -0.55 18.97
CA ILE A 95 15.92 -0.14 17.99
C ILE A 95 15.26 0.73 16.90
N GLN A 96 15.71 1.98 16.75
CA GLN A 96 15.14 2.98 15.83
C GLN A 96 15.73 2.95 14.40
N SER A 97 16.42 1.87 14.03
CA SER A 97 16.94 1.66 12.66
C SER A 97 16.12 0.61 11.92
N CYS A 98 16.13 0.66 10.59
CA CYS A 98 15.53 -0.38 9.76
C CYS A 98 16.09 -1.76 10.11
N GLY A 99 15.19 -2.71 10.34
CA GLY A 99 15.45 -4.14 10.16
C GLY A 99 15.40 -4.54 8.67
N PRO A 100 15.72 -5.79 8.35
CA PRO A 100 15.75 -6.29 6.98
C PRO A 100 14.35 -6.27 6.33
N PRO A 101 14.27 -6.30 4.99
CA PRO A 101 13.02 -6.42 4.26
C PRO A 101 12.16 -7.59 4.77
N ALA A 102 10.91 -7.34 5.13
CA ALA A 102 10.03 -8.31 5.78
C ALA A 102 8.54 -8.00 5.61
N CYS A 103 7.70 -9.02 5.82
CA CYS A 103 6.27 -8.84 6.04
C CYS A 103 6.00 -8.35 7.48
N GLN A 104 5.22 -7.29 7.63
CA GLN A 104 4.80 -6.76 8.93
C GLN A 104 3.32 -6.40 8.94
N CYS A 105 2.69 -6.39 10.11
CA CYS A 105 1.31 -5.98 10.30
C CYS A 105 1.05 -4.56 9.75
N GLN A 106 -0.11 -4.37 9.11
CA GLN A 106 -0.49 -3.05 8.61
C GLN A 106 -0.56 -1.99 9.73
N PRO A 107 -0.29 -0.70 9.44
CA PRO A 107 -0.42 0.36 10.43
C PRO A 107 -1.78 0.36 11.13
N GLY A 108 -1.76 0.34 12.46
CA GLY A 108 -2.93 0.22 13.32
C GLY A 108 -3.25 -1.20 13.80
N PHE A 109 -2.58 -2.23 13.27
CA PHE A 109 -2.75 -3.63 13.67
C PHE A 109 -1.64 -4.09 14.60
N VAL A 110 -1.91 -5.14 15.37
CA VAL A 110 -0.96 -5.77 16.29
C VAL A 110 -0.82 -7.27 15.98
N ARG A 111 0.38 -7.81 16.14
CA ARG A 111 0.62 -9.25 16.01
C ARG A 111 0.21 -9.99 17.28
N ASP A 112 -0.55 -11.06 17.11
CA ASP A 112 -0.88 -12.03 18.15
C ASP A 112 -0.87 -13.45 17.57
N ASN A 113 -0.14 -14.37 18.19
CA ASN A 113 -0.02 -15.77 17.77
C ASN A 113 0.30 -15.96 16.26
N GLY A 114 1.05 -15.02 15.68
CA GLY A 114 1.43 -15.00 14.26
C GLY A 114 0.49 -14.20 13.34
N LEU A 115 -0.76 -13.96 13.74
CA LEU A 115 -1.75 -13.19 12.97
C LEU A 115 -1.68 -11.69 13.27
N CYS A 116 -2.00 -10.86 12.29
CA CYS A 116 -2.12 -9.41 12.45
C CYS A 116 -3.59 -9.02 12.65
N ILE A 117 -3.95 -8.64 13.89
CA ILE A 117 -5.34 -8.46 14.32
C ILE A 117 -5.61 -7.02 14.76
N ASP A 118 -6.90 -6.63 14.77
CA ASP A 118 -7.33 -5.35 15.31
C ASP A 118 -7.02 -5.28 16.83
N PRO A 119 -6.46 -4.19 17.37
CA PRO A 119 -6.10 -4.09 18.79
C PRO A 119 -7.26 -4.30 19.77
N SER A 120 -8.50 -4.03 19.35
CA SER A 120 -9.70 -4.31 20.16
C SER A 120 -10.00 -5.81 20.28
N SER A 121 -9.32 -6.66 19.52
CA SER A 121 -9.47 -8.12 19.53
C SER A 121 -8.40 -8.85 20.36
N CYS A 122 -7.38 -8.13 20.86
CA CYS A 122 -6.61 -8.60 21.99
C CYS A 122 -7.56 -8.95 23.16
N SER A 123 -7.35 -10.11 23.80
CA SER A 123 -8.25 -10.71 24.80
C SER A 123 -9.56 -11.34 24.29
N LYS A 124 -9.98 -11.15 23.02
CA LYS A 124 -11.10 -11.92 22.44
C LYS A 124 -10.66 -13.35 22.08
N ILE A 125 -9.41 -13.53 21.68
CA ILE A 125 -8.76 -14.83 21.47
C ILE A 125 -8.48 -15.46 22.84
N LYS A 126 -9.52 -16.01 23.48
CA LYS A 126 -9.44 -16.58 24.83
C LYS A 126 -8.95 -18.04 24.75
N PRO A 127 -7.79 -18.41 25.32
CA PRO A 127 -7.22 -19.76 25.22
C PRO A 127 -7.90 -20.75 26.19
N THR A 128 -9.23 -20.72 26.28
CA THR A 128 -9.99 -21.49 27.28
C THR A 128 -11.21 -22.19 26.69
N THR A 129 -10.98 -23.15 25.80
CA THR A 129 -11.79 -24.37 25.69
C THR A 129 -10.91 -25.50 25.16
N PRO A 130 -10.82 -26.66 25.84
CA PRO A 130 -10.14 -27.83 25.30
C PRO A 130 -11.08 -28.55 24.30
N SER A 131 -11.29 -27.96 23.13
CA SER A 131 -12.24 -28.49 22.13
C SER A 131 -11.90 -28.09 20.68
N ASN A 132 -10.78 -28.60 20.16
CA ASN A 132 -10.46 -28.96 18.76
C ASN A 132 -10.89 -28.06 17.56
N GLU A 133 -11.41 -26.85 17.75
CA GLU A 133 -11.87 -25.96 16.68
C GLU A 133 -11.55 -24.47 16.95
N GLN A 134 -10.46 -24.19 17.68
CA GLN A 134 -9.89 -22.84 17.77
C GLN A 134 -9.31 -22.42 16.41
N ARG A 135 -10.14 -21.82 15.57
CA ARG A 135 -9.72 -21.12 14.35
C ARG A 135 -10.29 -19.70 14.34
N ALA A 136 -9.40 -18.71 14.28
CA ALA A 136 -9.78 -17.30 14.22
C ALA A 136 -10.63 -17.02 12.96
N ARG A 137 -11.64 -16.17 13.12
CA ARG A 137 -12.57 -15.78 12.05
C ARG A 137 -12.51 -14.29 11.76
N CYS A 138 -12.77 -13.92 10.51
CA CYS A 138 -12.73 -12.53 10.04
C CYS A 138 -13.59 -11.57 10.87
N ALA A 139 -14.76 -12.02 11.33
CA ALA A 139 -15.66 -11.23 12.18
C ALA A 139 -15.06 -10.88 13.56
N ASP A 140 -14.29 -11.80 14.15
CA ASP A 140 -13.78 -11.69 15.53
C ASP A 140 -12.48 -10.89 15.61
N VAL A 141 -11.54 -11.14 14.70
CA VAL A 141 -10.20 -10.53 14.70
C VAL A 141 -10.02 -9.35 13.72
N ARG A 142 -10.98 -9.15 12.81
CA ARG A 142 -11.07 -7.98 11.91
C ARG A 142 -9.80 -7.71 11.08
N VAL A 143 -9.13 -8.77 10.62
CA VAL A 143 -7.90 -8.69 9.82
C VAL A 143 -8.11 -7.79 8.61
N LYS A 144 -7.28 -6.74 8.48
CA LYS A 144 -7.33 -5.81 7.35
C LYS A 144 -6.42 -6.28 6.21
N CYS A 145 -7.04 -6.65 5.11
CA CYS A 145 -6.34 -7.04 3.89
C CYS A 145 -5.71 -5.85 3.15
N ALA A 146 -4.92 -6.13 2.11
CA ALA A 146 -4.41 -5.09 1.21
C ALA A 146 -5.57 -4.40 0.46
N ALA A 147 -5.36 -3.18 -0.03
CA ALA A 147 -6.41 -2.45 -0.76
C ALA A 147 -6.95 -3.27 -1.96
N GLY A 148 -8.27 -3.25 -2.17
CA GLY A 148 -8.95 -4.09 -3.16
C GLY A 148 -9.07 -5.56 -2.77
N ASN A 149 -8.91 -5.89 -1.49
CA ASN A 149 -9.09 -7.24 -0.94
C ASN A 149 -9.78 -7.19 0.43
N HIS A 150 -10.49 -8.26 0.77
CA HIS A 150 -11.21 -8.45 2.04
C HIS A 150 -10.89 -9.79 2.70
N CYS A 151 -11.25 -9.88 3.98
CA CYS A 151 -11.06 -11.06 4.80
C CYS A 151 -12.16 -12.10 4.52
N GLU A 152 -11.78 -13.34 4.19
CA GLU A 152 -12.69 -14.48 4.02
C GLU A 152 -12.29 -15.67 4.92
N ASP A 153 -13.30 -16.32 5.51
CA ASP A 153 -13.15 -17.52 6.33
C ASP A 153 -13.19 -18.80 5.46
N THR A 154 -12.02 -19.32 5.09
CA THR A 154 -11.88 -20.54 4.24
C THR A 154 -12.13 -21.86 5.01
N ALA A 155 -11.52 -22.97 4.60
CA ALA A 155 -11.38 -24.18 5.42
C ALA A 155 -10.10 -24.18 6.30
N THR A 156 -9.02 -23.56 5.84
CA THR A 156 -7.66 -23.71 6.42
C THR A 156 -7.25 -22.55 7.31
N GLY A 157 -7.75 -21.34 7.06
CA GLY A 157 -7.36 -20.12 7.76
C GLY A 157 -8.25 -18.94 7.39
N ILE A 158 -7.95 -17.78 7.94
CA ILE A 158 -8.35 -16.51 7.32
C ILE A 158 -7.55 -16.39 6.01
N THR A 159 -8.20 -15.94 4.93
CA THR A 159 -7.51 -15.49 3.71
C THR A 159 -7.84 -14.04 3.41
N CYS A 160 -7.02 -13.42 2.56
CA CYS A 160 -7.45 -12.25 1.81
C CYS A 160 -7.91 -12.71 0.42
N ALA A 161 -9.11 -12.28 0.03
CA ALA A 161 -9.69 -12.50 -1.30
C ALA A 161 -9.90 -11.15 -1.99
N PRO A 162 -9.77 -11.04 -3.33
CA PRO A 162 -10.04 -9.80 -4.05
C PRO A 162 -11.47 -9.30 -3.84
N ASP A 163 -11.66 -7.99 -3.75
CA ASP A 163 -12.98 -7.38 -3.60
C ASP A 163 -13.85 -7.63 -4.84
N PRO A 164 -15.13 -7.98 -4.68
CA PRO A 164 -16.02 -8.23 -5.81
C PRO A 164 -16.30 -6.94 -6.58
N VAL A 165 -16.39 -7.05 -7.91
CA VAL A 165 -16.74 -5.92 -8.79
C VAL A 165 -18.22 -5.56 -8.56
N CYS A 166 -18.45 -4.40 -7.96
CA CYS A 166 -19.79 -3.93 -7.64
C CYS A 166 -20.51 -3.28 -8.85
N PRO A 167 -21.86 -3.22 -8.83
CA PRO A 167 -22.66 -2.47 -9.80
C PRO A 167 -22.32 -0.96 -9.84
N PRO A 168 -22.78 -0.23 -10.88
CA PRO A 168 -22.75 1.23 -10.88
C PRO A 168 -23.37 1.83 -9.62
N ASN A 169 -22.79 2.92 -9.12
CA ASN A 169 -23.15 3.61 -7.88
C ASN A 169 -23.07 2.76 -6.59
N GLU A 170 -22.43 1.59 -6.64
CA GLU A 170 -22.14 0.75 -5.47
C GLU A 170 -20.65 0.67 -5.14
N GLU A 171 -20.34 0.44 -3.87
CA GLU A 171 -19.00 0.16 -3.37
C GLU A 171 -19.01 -1.02 -2.40
N PHE A 172 -17.95 -1.81 -2.39
CA PHE A 172 -17.86 -3.00 -1.55
C PHE A 172 -17.58 -2.62 -0.10
N ASN A 173 -18.43 -3.10 0.80
CA ASN A 173 -18.33 -2.84 2.23
C ASN A 173 -18.15 -4.16 2.99
N ILE A 174 -16.95 -4.39 3.52
CA ILE A 174 -16.62 -5.54 4.39
C ILE A 174 -17.42 -5.53 5.71
N CYS A 175 -17.76 -4.34 6.20
CA CYS A 175 -18.70 -4.12 7.29
C CYS A 175 -19.89 -3.34 6.71
N ALA A 176 -20.81 -4.04 6.05
CA ALA A 176 -21.96 -3.40 5.43
C ALA A 176 -22.87 -2.78 6.50
N SER A 177 -23.45 -1.63 6.19
CA SER A 177 -24.26 -0.84 7.11
C SER A 177 -25.72 -1.28 7.08
N ASP A 178 -26.31 -1.37 8.27
CA ASP A 178 -27.75 -1.49 8.48
C ASP A 178 -28.52 -0.19 8.12
N CYS A 179 -27.81 0.89 7.78
CA CYS A 179 -28.37 2.17 7.30
C CYS A 179 -28.35 2.35 5.76
N GLU A 180 -28.31 1.28 4.94
CA GLU A 180 -28.37 1.44 3.48
C GLU A 180 -29.68 2.14 3.06
N GLN A 181 -29.60 3.40 2.66
CA GLN A 181 -30.77 4.25 2.44
C GLN A 181 -31.56 3.82 1.20
N THR A 182 -32.88 3.99 1.24
CA THR A 182 -33.80 3.81 0.11
C THR A 182 -34.58 5.11 -0.15
N CYS A 183 -35.35 5.18 -1.24
CA CYS A 183 -36.15 6.38 -1.54
C CYS A 183 -37.23 6.68 -0.48
N VAL A 184 -37.70 5.64 0.24
CA VAL A 184 -38.61 5.78 1.38
C VAL A 184 -37.80 5.93 2.67
N PRO A 185 -38.06 6.94 3.53
CA PRO A 185 -37.35 7.07 4.80
C PRO A 185 -37.46 5.81 5.67
N MET A 186 -36.33 5.32 6.20
CA MET A 186 -36.32 4.21 7.15
C MET A 186 -37.07 4.59 8.44
N GLY A 187 -38.22 3.97 8.68
CA GLY A 187 -39.02 4.14 9.90
C GLY A 187 -38.45 3.49 11.16
N ARG A 188 -37.14 3.20 11.20
CA ARG A 188 -36.44 2.57 12.33
C ARG A 188 -35.02 3.15 12.47
N PRO A 189 -34.43 3.16 13.67
CA PRO A 189 -32.99 3.30 13.82
C PRO A 189 -32.26 2.10 13.20
N CYS A 190 -31.04 2.32 12.73
CA CYS A 190 -30.11 1.26 12.37
C CYS A 190 -29.32 0.78 13.60
N THR A 191 -28.70 -0.38 13.48
CA THR A 191 -27.68 -0.87 14.42
C THR A 191 -26.28 -0.44 13.98
N MET A 192 -25.34 -0.35 14.94
CA MET A 192 -23.91 -0.16 14.67
C MET A 192 -23.18 -1.49 14.41
N ASN A 193 -23.92 -2.57 14.16
CA ASN A 193 -23.37 -3.88 13.85
C ASN A 193 -23.09 -3.99 12.34
N CYS A 194 -22.01 -4.68 11.97
CA CYS A 194 -21.77 -5.03 10.58
C CYS A 194 -22.84 -6.03 10.11
N LEU A 195 -23.51 -5.71 9.01
CA LEU A 195 -24.12 -6.73 8.16
C LEU A 195 -23.01 -7.50 7.40
N PRO A 196 -23.30 -8.70 6.86
CA PRO A 196 -22.34 -9.46 6.06
C PRO A 196 -21.76 -8.65 4.89
N PRO A 197 -20.52 -8.92 4.45
CA PRO A 197 -19.87 -8.20 3.36
C PRO A 197 -20.74 -8.18 2.08
N LYS A 198 -20.95 -6.99 1.51
CA LYS A 198 -21.69 -6.83 0.25
C LYS A 198 -21.31 -5.54 -0.49
N CYS A 199 -21.67 -5.47 -1.76
CA CYS A 199 -21.84 -4.20 -2.45
C CYS A 199 -23.01 -3.42 -1.82
N GLN A 200 -22.82 -2.12 -1.65
CA GLN A 200 -23.79 -1.22 -1.03
C GLN A 200 -23.79 0.12 -1.78
N CYS A 201 -24.91 0.85 -1.77
CA CYS A 201 -24.94 2.19 -2.37
C CYS A 201 -23.86 3.10 -1.77
N LYS A 202 -23.17 3.83 -2.65
CA LYS A 202 -22.19 4.85 -2.27
C LYS A 202 -22.84 5.98 -1.47
N SER A 203 -22.04 6.65 -0.65
CA SER A 203 -22.49 7.83 0.10
C SER A 203 -23.16 8.88 -0.80
N GLY A 204 -24.42 9.21 -0.48
CA GLY A 204 -25.28 10.12 -1.25
C GLY A 204 -26.35 9.41 -2.09
N SER A 205 -26.09 8.20 -2.58
CA SER A 205 -27.05 7.39 -3.33
C SER A 205 -28.03 6.63 -2.44
N VAL A 206 -29.17 6.24 -3.00
CA VAL A 206 -30.20 5.43 -2.34
C VAL A 206 -30.58 4.22 -3.19
N ARG A 207 -30.96 3.10 -2.56
CA ARG A 207 -31.40 1.89 -3.27
C ARG A 207 -32.89 1.95 -3.59
N GLU A 208 -33.23 1.76 -4.86
CA GLU A 208 -34.59 1.71 -5.38
C GLU A 208 -34.65 0.68 -6.53
N GLY A 209 -35.69 -0.16 -6.58
CA GLY A 209 -35.77 -1.24 -7.59
C GLY A 209 -34.61 -2.25 -7.60
N GLY A 210 -33.75 -2.24 -6.58
CA GLY A 210 -32.50 -3.00 -6.51
C GLY A 210 -31.24 -2.26 -6.96
N GLN A 211 -31.37 -1.12 -7.65
CA GLN A 211 -30.27 -0.29 -8.14
C GLN A 211 -29.99 0.89 -7.20
N CYS A 212 -28.78 1.44 -7.24
CA CYS A 212 -28.41 2.64 -6.49
C CYS A 212 -28.49 3.89 -7.39
N ILE A 213 -29.42 4.79 -7.08
CA ILE A 213 -29.73 6.02 -7.83
C ILE A 213 -29.40 7.26 -6.97
N ASP A 214 -29.39 8.46 -7.57
CA ASP A 214 -29.36 9.67 -6.77
C ASP A 214 -30.69 9.85 -6.04
N ARG A 215 -30.67 10.51 -4.87
CA ARG A 215 -31.88 10.75 -4.09
C ARG A 215 -32.89 11.66 -4.81
N SER A 216 -32.45 12.47 -5.77
CA SER A 216 -33.30 13.29 -6.63
C SER A 216 -34.03 12.49 -7.73
N ASP A 217 -33.52 11.32 -8.12
CA ASP A 217 -34.14 10.43 -9.12
C ASP A 217 -35.31 9.59 -8.56
N CYS A 218 -35.59 9.70 -7.26
CA CYS A 218 -36.61 8.89 -6.58
C CYS A 218 -38.02 9.07 -7.17
N PRO A 219 -38.75 7.99 -7.49
CA PRO A 219 -39.99 8.05 -8.29
C PRO A 219 -41.21 8.71 -7.59
N ASN A 220 -41.06 9.23 -6.36
CA ASN A 220 -42.15 9.76 -5.53
C ASN A 220 -41.84 11.14 -4.89
N VAL A 221 -40.89 11.92 -5.42
CA VAL A 221 -40.55 13.28 -4.89
C VAL A 221 -41.73 14.27 -4.99
N GLY A 222 -42.74 14.00 -5.83
CA GLY A 222 -43.78 14.98 -6.20
C GLY A 222 -45.03 15.09 -5.30
N THR A 223 -45.31 14.16 -4.38
CA THR A 223 -46.63 14.10 -3.70
C THR A 223 -46.57 13.88 -2.18
N ILE A 224 -45.94 14.80 -1.46
CA ILE A 224 -46.39 15.14 -0.10
C ILE A 224 -47.29 16.38 -0.22
N THR A 225 -48.52 16.19 -0.71
CA THR A 225 -49.55 17.23 -0.59
C THR A 225 -49.89 17.39 0.88
N THR A 226 -49.38 18.46 1.49
CA THR A 226 -49.74 18.88 2.84
C THR A 226 -51.24 19.21 2.87
N THR A 227 -52.06 18.22 3.22
CA THR A 227 -53.49 18.42 3.47
C THR A 227 -53.64 19.19 4.77
N THR A 228 -53.52 20.52 4.67
CA THR A 228 -53.89 21.45 5.74
C THR A 228 -55.37 21.26 6.03
N GLN A 229 -55.67 20.48 7.06
CA GLN A 229 -57.00 20.31 7.62
C GLN A 229 -57.47 21.63 8.25
N ASN A 230 -57.93 22.54 7.40
CA ASN A 230 -58.59 23.78 7.81
C ASN A 230 -59.95 23.44 8.46
N TYR A 231 -59.92 23.08 9.74
CA TYR A 231 -61.10 23.13 10.59
C TYR A 231 -61.42 24.59 10.90
N GLY A 232 -62.26 25.18 10.06
CA GLY A 232 -62.80 26.53 10.23
C GLY A 232 -64.32 26.52 10.27
N ILE A 233 -64.88 26.36 11.49
CA ILE A 233 -66.09 27.02 12.03
C ILE A 233 -66.02 26.96 13.56
#